data_AF-A0A5Q4DGD3-F1
#
_entry.id   AF-A0A5Q4DGD3-F1
#
_cell.length_a   1.000
_cell.length_b   1.000
_cell.length_c   1.000
_cell.angle_alpha   90.00
_cell.angle_beta   90.00
_cell.angle_gamma   90.00
#
_symmetry.space_group_name_H-M   'P 1'
#
loop_
_entity.id
_entity.type
_entity.pdbx_description
1 polymer ?
#
loop_
_entity_poly.entity_id
_entity_poly.type
_entity_poly.pdbx_seq_one_letter_code
_entity_poly.pdbx_strand_id
1 'polypeptide(L)'
;MRGRGDARGAGAAAVAVMVLSIAVGTAGCDLLGPDRETFLVRVDSISAPATVSTGDTLTVQFHGFVGSDGCHRLERVDRGRGPGTLVMTFHGERRVGGNIVCTLEPVALTHEERVTPPFDDPFTIVVRQPGGGTLERVVRVE
;
A
#
# COMPACT_ATOMS: atom_id res chain seq x y z
N MET A 1 9.38 -33.01 58.62
CA MET A 1 7.99 -33.54 58.66
C MET A 1 7.46 -33.53 57.24
N ARG A 2 7.26 -34.71 56.62
CA ARG A 2 5.94 -35.29 56.28
C ARG A 2 5.07 -34.32 55.45
N GLY A 3 4.62 -34.61 54.25
CA GLY A 3 4.67 -35.83 53.44
C GLY A 3 3.81 -35.58 52.19
N ARG A 4 4.17 -36.25 51.09
CA ARG A 4 3.32 -36.42 49.91
C ARG A 4 2.04 -37.15 50.31
N GLY A 5 0.91 -36.74 49.74
CA GLY A 5 -0.35 -37.46 49.76
C GLY A 5 -1.07 -37.28 48.44
N ASP A 6 -0.84 -38.22 47.52
CA ASP A 6 -1.72 -38.47 46.38
C ASP A 6 -3.05 -39.06 46.88
N ALA A 7 -4.18 -38.61 46.32
CA ALA A 7 -5.42 -39.37 46.36
C ALA A 7 -6.21 -39.16 45.07
N ARG A 8 -6.27 -40.25 44.29
CA ARG A 8 -7.14 -40.46 43.14
C ARG A 8 -8.58 -40.68 43.63
N GLY A 9 -9.56 -40.16 42.89
CA GLY A 9 -10.97 -40.49 43.09
C GLY A 9 -11.73 -40.34 41.78
N ALA A 10 -12.18 -41.47 41.23
CA ALA A 10 -12.96 -41.60 40.01
C ALA A 10 -14.44 -41.22 40.23
N GLY A 11 -15.10 -40.71 39.19
CA GLY A 11 -16.54 -40.46 39.17
C GLY A 11 -17.04 -40.34 37.74
N ALA A 12 -18.02 -41.18 37.40
CA ALA A 12 -18.45 -41.52 36.06
C ALA A 12 -19.35 -40.47 35.37
N ALA A 13 -19.26 -40.48 34.04
CA ALA A 13 -20.32 -40.29 33.03
C ALA A 13 -21.40 -39.22 33.25
N ALA A 14 -21.42 -38.21 32.37
CA ALA A 14 -22.67 -37.64 31.88
C ALA A 14 -22.48 -36.88 30.55
N VAL A 15 -23.06 -37.45 29.49
CA VAL A 15 -23.89 -36.79 28.47
C VAL A 15 -23.31 -35.62 27.66
N ALA A 16 -23.20 -35.92 26.37
CA ALA A 16 -22.99 -35.01 25.25
C ALA A 16 -23.91 -33.78 25.22
N VAL A 17 -23.34 -32.61 24.89
CA VAL A 17 -23.90 -31.72 23.88
C VAL A 17 -22.74 -31.14 23.08
N MET A 18 -22.55 -31.69 21.90
CA MET A 18 -21.67 -31.16 20.86
C MET A 18 -22.30 -29.86 20.35
N VAL A 19 -21.99 -28.73 21.00
CA VAL A 19 -22.30 -27.40 20.44
C VAL A 19 -21.22 -27.10 19.41
N LEU A 20 -21.40 -27.67 18.22
CA LEU A 20 -20.68 -27.29 17.01
C LEU A 20 -21.19 -25.90 16.62
N SER A 21 -20.59 -24.85 17.19
CA SER A 21 -20.82 -23.48 16.77
C SER A 21 -20.30 -23.32 15.35
N ILE A 22 -21.19 -23.54 14.38
CA ILE A 22 -20.94 -23.16 12.99
C ILE A 22 -20.89 -21.63 12.99
N ALA A 23 -19.68 -21.08 13.13
CA ALA A 23 -19.42 -19.71 12.74
C ALA A 23 -19.63 -19.66 11.23
N VAL A 24 -20.85 -19.28 10.81
CA VAL A 24 -21.16 -18.93 9.44
C VAL A 24 -20.34 -17.69 9.15
N GLY A 25 -19.14 -17.88 8.62
CA GLY A 25 -18.34 -16.82 8.05
C GLY A 25 -19.16 -16.22 6.93
N THR A 26 -19.69 -15.01 7.14
CA THR A 26 -20.18 -14.18 6.05
C THR A 26 -18.98 -13.77 5.23
N ALA A 27 -18.54 -14.66 4.33
CA ALA A 27 -17.67 -14.30 3.24
C ALA A 27 -18.39 -13.20 2.46
N GLY A 28 -17.80 -12.00 2.44
CA GLY A 28 -18.34 -10.86 1.71
C GLY A 28 -18.61 -11.27 0.27
N CYS A 29 -19.83 -11.02 -0.19
CA CYS A 29 -20.24 -11.21 -1.57
C CYS A 29 -19.54 -10.17 -2.47
N ASP A 30 -18.34 -10.49 -2.97
CA ASP A 30 -17.70 -9.78 -4.10
C ASP A 30 -17.79 -10.60 -5.40
N LEU A 31 -18.86 -11.40 -5.56
CA LEU A 31 -19.00 -12.39 -6.63
C LEU A 31 -19.47 -11.83 -7.99
N LEU A 32 -19.73 -10.52 -8.11
CA LEU A 32 -20.34 -9.92 -9.31
C LEU A 32 -19.70 -8.59 -9.76
N GLY A 33 -18.52 -8.23 -9.25
CA GLY A 33 -17.75 -7.09 -9.75
C GLY A 33 -16.88 -7.47 -10.96
N PRO A 34 -16.52 -6.52 -11.86
CA PRO A 34 -15.48 -6.76 -12.85
C PRO A 34 -14.19 -7.14 -12.14
N ASP A 35 -13.49 -8.15 -12.66
CA ASP A 35 -12.18 -8.56 -12.18
C ASP A 35 -11.23 -7.35 -12.21
N ARG A 36 -10.39 -7.23 -11.18
CA ARG A 36 -9.40 -6.15 -11.06
C ARG A 36 -8.02 -6.74 -10.89
N GLU A 37 -7.09 -6.25 -11.68
CA GLU A 37 -5.67 -6.57 -11.55
C GLU A 37 -4.96 -5.35 -10.96
N THR A 38 -4.18 -5.57 -9.90
CA THR A 38 -3.36 -4.52 -9.28
C THR A 38 -1.91 -4.65 -9.74
N PHE A 39 -1.24 -3.52 -9.91
CA PHE A 39 0.14 -3.46 -10.41
C PHE A 39 0.88 -2.24 -9.86
N LEU A 40 2.21 -2.24 -9.99
CA LEU A 40 3.02 -1.07 -9.70
C LEU A 40 3.07 -0.12 -10.90
N VAL A 41 2.79 1.15 -10.66
CA VAL A 41 2.88 2.20 -11.68
C VAL A 41 4.33 2.62 -11.83
N ARG A 42 4.81 2.66 -13.07
CA ARG A 42 6.11 3.25 -13.39
C ARG A 42 6.01 4.77 -13.34
N VAL A 43 6.93 5.39 -12.62
CA VAL A 43 7.09 6.85 -12.60
C VAL A 43 8.26 7.21 -13.49
N ASP A 44 8.05 8.17 -14.39
CA ASP A 44 9.03 8.58 -15.39
C ASP A 44 9.92 9.71 -14.86
N SER A 45 9.35 10.66 -14.12
CA SER A 45 10.11 11.78 -13.57
C SER A 45 9.58 12.28 -12.22
N ILE A 46 10.50 12.90 -11.46
CA ILE A 46 10.23 13.57 -10.19
C ILE A 46 10.61 15.04 -10.37
N SER A 47 9.65 15.94 -10.20
CA SER A 47 9.88 17.39 -10.19
C SER A 47 9.82 17.89 -8.76
N ALA A 48 10.93 18.45 -8.29
CA ALA A 48 11.06 19.05 -6.97
C ALA A 48 12.08 20.20 -7.05
N PRO A 49 11.93 21.26 -6.23
CA PRO A 49 12.95 22.30 -6.12
C PRO A 49 14.30 21.67 -5.72
N ALA A 50 15.40 22.30 -6.14
CA ALA A 50 16.74 21.80 -5.82
C ALA A 50 17.10 22.02 -4.34
N THR A 51 16.50 23.03 -3.73
CA THR A 51 16.70 23.44 -2.33
C THR A 51 15.35 23.66 -1.65
N VAL A 52 15.29 23.48 -0.33
CA VAL A 52 14.14 23.84 0.51
C VAL A 52 14.63 24.36 1.86
N SER A 53 13.98 25.39 2.40
CA SER A 53 14.34 25.88 3.74
C SER A 53 13.94 24.88 4.82
N THR A 54 14.70 24.80 5.91
CA THR A 54 14.40 23.92 7.07
C THR A 54 12.98 24.04 7.65
N GLY A 55 12.32 25.20 7.47
CA GLY A 55 10.95 25.46 7.95
C GLY A 55 9.85 25.41 6.88
N ASP A 56 10.20 25.23 5.61
CA ASP A 56 9.25 25.34 4.49
C ASP A 56 8.63 24.00 4.11
N THR A 57 7.48 24.02 3.44
CA THR A 57 6.90 22.80 2.86
C THR A 57 7.53 22.53 1.49
N LEU A 58 8.07 21.33 1.30
CA LEU A 58 8.56 20.83 0.02
C LEU A 58 7.38 20.26 -0.80
N THR A 59 7.10 20.84 -1.96
CA THR A 59 6.14 20.29 -2.93
C THR A 59 6.88 19.47 -3.99
N VAL A 60 6.44 18.22 -4.19
CA VAL A 60 7.01 17.28 -5.15
C VAL A 60 5.93 16.85 -6.12
N GLN A 61 6.22 16.84 -7.43
CA GLN A 61 5.34 16.31 -8.46
C GLN A 61 5.94 15.05 -9.08
N PHE A 62 5.09 14.07 -9.33
CA PHE A 62 5.41 12.80 -9.96
C PHE A 62 4.66 12.68 -11.28
N HIS A 63 5.40 12.33 -12.33
CA HIS A 63 4.85 12.21 -13.68
C HIS A 63 5.10 10.82 -14.27
N GLY A 64 4.18 10.37 -15.11
CA GLY A 64 4.32 9.16 -15.91
C GLY A 64 2.99 8.72 -16.50
N PHE A 65 2.80 7.42 -16.66
CA PHE A 65 1.53 6.83 -17.12
C PHE A 65 1.10 5.70 -16.18
N VAL A 66 -0.17 5.73 -15.79
CA VAL A 66 -0.79 4.64 -15.05
C VAL A 66 -1.13 3.47 -15.97
N GLY A 67 -1.53 3.76 -17.21
CA GLY A 67 -1.84 2.73 -18.20
C GLY A 67 -2.15 3.30 -19.58
N SER A 68 -2.37 2.41 -20.54
CA SER A 68 -2.55 2.75 -21.96
C SER A 68 -3.99 3.05 -22.38
N ASP A 69 -4.96 2.84 -21.49
CA ASP A 69 -6.39 2.95 -21.79
C ASP A 69 -7.20 3.37 -20.55
N GLY A 70 -8.45 3.74 -20.77
CA GLY A 70 -9.37 4.22 -19.72
C GLY A 70 -9.82 3.17 -18.69
N CYS A 71 -9.36 1.92 -18.78
CA CYS A 71 -9.63 0.90 -17.75
C CYS A 71 -8.57 0.88 -16.65
N HIS A 72 -7.48 1.61 -16.81
CA HIS A 72 -6.45 1.78 -15.79
C HIS A 72 -6.79 2.98 -14.90
N ARG A 73 -6.45 2.90 -13.61
CA ARG A 73 -6.52 4.06 -12.70
C ARG A 73 -5.51 3.93 -11.58
N LEU A 74 -5.10 5.09 -11.04
CA LEU A 74 -4.29 5.12 -9.83
C LEU A 74 -5.16 4.67 -8.66
N GLU A 75 -4.76 3.61 -7.98
CA GLU A 75 -5.51 3.02 -6.87
C GLU A 75 -5.03 3.60 -5.53
N ARG A 76 -3.72 3.54 -5.30
CA ARG A 76 -3.11 3.85 -4.00
C ARG A 76 -1.69 4.38 -4.18
N VAL A 77 -1.26 5.19 -3.21
CA VAL A 77 0.12 5.64 -3.08
C VAL A 77 0.59 5.31 -1.68
N ASP A 78 1.54 4.39 -1.58
CA ASP A 78 2.17 4.03 -0.32
C ASP A 78 3.32 4.99 -0.04
N ARG A 79 3.39 5.48 1.20
CA ARG A 79 4.33 6.52 1.64
C ARG A 79 5.08 6.05 2.87
N GLY A 80 6.40 6.06 2.82
CA GLY A 80 7.28 5.88 3.96
C GLY A 80 8.10 7.15 4.14
N ARG A 81 7.91 7.86 5.26
CA ARG A 81 8.64 9.09 5.55
C ARG A 81 9.63 8.89 6.68
N GLY A 82 10.85 9.35 6.48
CA GLY A 82 11.87 9.53 7.50
C GLY A 82 12.42 10.97 7.50
N PRO A 83 13.33 11.30 8.44
CA PRO A 83 13.91 12.64 8.53
C PRO A 83 14.65 13.09 7.26
N GLY A 84 15.48 12.23 6.65
CA GLY A 84 16.20 12.51 5.41
C GLY A 84 15.63 11.86 4.15
N THR A 85 14.45 11.25 4.21
CA THR A 85 13.92 10.52 3.05
C THR A 85 12.40 10.49 2.96
N LEU A 86 11.91 10.51 1.72
CA LEU A 86 10.55 10.13 1.36
C LEU A 86 10.63 8.95 0.39
N VAL A 87 10.11 7.80 0.79
CA VAL A 87 9.97 6.61 -0.05
C VAL A 87 8.52 6.50 -0.51
N MET A 88 8.29 6.39 -1.81
CA MET A 88 6.96 6.27 -2.40
C MET A 88 6.84 5.03 -3.29
N THR A 89 5.66 4.45 -3.32
CA THR A 89 5.29 3.37 -4.24
C THR A 89 3.89 3.64 -4.78
N PHE A 90 3.75 3.68 -6.10
CA PHE A 90 2.48 3.97 -6.78
C PHE A 90 1.83 2.66 -7.21
N HIS A 91 0.59 2.44 -6.81
CA HIS A 91 -0.21 1.27 -7.14
C HIS A 91 -1.33 1.66 -8.09
N GLY A 92 -1.40 0.97 -9.22
CA GLY A 92 -2.46 1.10 -10.20
C GLY A 92 -3.36 -0.13 -10.13
N GLU A 93 -4.60 0.05 -10.59
CA GLU A 93 -5.47 -1.07 -10.89
C GLU A 93 -5.98 -0.96 -12.33
N ARG A 94 -6.29 -2.12 -12.92
CA ARG A 94 -6.89 -2.25 -14.24
C ARG A 94 -8.13 -3.12 -14.12
N ARG A 95 -9.23 -2.68 -14.73
CA ARG A 95 -10.42 -3.52 -14.90
C ARG A 95 -10.22 -4.51 -16.04
N VAL A 96 -10.53 -5.78 -15.79
CA VAL A 96 -10.44 -6.87 -16.78
C VAL A 96 -11.74 -7.67 -16.83
N GLY A 97 -12.03 -8.28 -17.98
CA GLY A 97 -13.26 -9.05 -18.19
C GLY A 97 -13.80 -8.93 -19.62
N GLY A 98 -14.58 -9.93 -20.06
CA GLY A 98 -15.02 -10.06 -21.45
C GLY A 98 -15.99 -8.99 -21.97
N ASN A 99 -16.67 -8.27 -21.08
CA ASN A 99 -17.65 -7.22 -21.44
C ASN A 99 -17.16 -5.80 -21.13
N ILE A 100 -15.86 -5.62 -20.88
CA ILE A 100 -15.29 -4.31 -20.56
C ILE A 100 -14.85 -3.63 -21.85
N VAL A 101 -15.36 -2.43 -22.08
CA VAL A 101 -14.93 -1.54 -23.17
C VAL A 101 -14.13 -0.40 -22.55
N CYS A 102 -12.87 -0.27 -22.95
CA CYS A 102 -11.95 0.76 -22.51
C CYS A 102 -11.78 1.81 -23.62
N THR A 103 -11.64 3.08 -23.25
CA THR A 103 -11.20 4.11 -24.21
C THR A 103 -9.73 3.88 -24.57
N LEU A 104 -9.31 4.18 -25.79
CA LEU A 104 -7.90 4.08 -26.22
C LEU A 104 -7.06 5.28 -25.77
N GLU A 105 -7.45 5.93 -24.67
CA GLU A 105 -6.79 7.11 -24.13
C GLU A 105 -5.84 6.72 -22.99
N PRO A 106 -4.53 7.01 -23.09
CA PRO A 106 -3.60 6.76 -22.00
C PRO A 106 -3.96 7.55 -20.74
N VAL A 107 -3.83 6.90 -19.59
CA VAL A 107 -4.11 7.53 -18.29
C VAL A 107 -2.80 8.05 -17.72
N ALA A 108 -2.63 9.37 -17.74
CA ALA A 108 -1.44 10.01 -17.18
C ALA A 108 -1.39 9.87 -15.65
N LEU A 109 -0.18 9.68 -15.13
CA LEU A 109 0.12 9.87 -13.72
C LEU A 109 0.51 11.34 -13.51
N THR A 110 -0.32 12.06 -12.75
CA THR A 110 0.02 13.39 -12.22
C THR A 110 -0.33 13.37 -10.74
N HIS A 111 0.69 13.34 -9.89
CA HIS A 111 0.51 13.31 -8.43
C HIS A 111 1.38 14.38 -7.77
N GLU A 112 0.80 15.15 -6.86
CA GLU A 112 1.50 16.10 -6.01
C GLU A 112 1.57 15.57 -4.58
N GLU A 113 2.76 15.62 -3.99
CA GLU A 113 2.99 15.31 -2.57
C GLU A 113 3.56 16.55 -1.87
N ARG A 114 3.01 16.86 -0.69
CA ARG A 114 3.45 17.97 0.15
C ARG A 114 4.16 17.42 1.38
N VAL A 115 5.46 17.62 1.46
CA VAL A 115 6.29 17.18 2.57
C VAL A 115 6.55 18.37 3.49
N THR A 116 6.07 18.29 4.73
CA THR A 116 6.33 19.31 5.75
C THR A 116 7.70 19.08 6.42
N PRO A 117 8.29 20.04 7.15
CA PRO A 117 9.44 19.81 8.01
C PRO A 117 9.14 18.80 9.15
N PRO A 118 10.14 18.28 9.87
CA PRO A 118 11.59 18.52 9.70
C PRO A 118 12.18 17.73 8.53
N PHE A 119 13.33 18.20 8.03
CA PHE A 119 14.16 17.54 7.03
C PHE A 119 15.62 17.44 7.51
N ASP A 120 16.29 16.33 7.20
CA ASP A 120 17.75 16.24 7.24
C ASP A 120 18.34 16.69 5.90
N ASP A 121 19.56 17.26 5.90
CA ASP A 121 20.30 17.58 4.68
C ASP A 121 21.30 16.45 4.32
N PRO A 122 21.21 15.85 3.11
CA PRO A 122 20.21 16.09 2.08
C PRO A 122 18.91 15.29 2.31
N PHE A 123 17.80 15.80 1.78
CA PHE A 123 16.53 15.09 1.75
C PHE A 123 16.37 14.33 0.42
N THR A 124 16.19 13.01 0.48
CA THR A 124 16.12 12.15 -0.72
C THR A 124 14.73 11.60 -0.95
N ILE A 125 14.15 11.90 -2.10
CA ILE A 125 12.89 11.32 -2.58
C ILE A 125 13.23 10.07 -3.40
N VAL A 126 12.66 8.93 -3.03
CA VAL A 126 12.88 7.62 -3.66
C VAL A 126 11.54 7.05 -4.10
N VAL A 127 11.40 6.70 -5.38
CA VAL A 127 10.23 6.01 -5.91
C VAL A 127 10.61 4.59 -6.28
N ARG A 128 9.92 3.60 -5.71
CA ARG A 128 10.09 2.18 -6.07
C ARG A 128 9.42 1.90 -7.40
N GLN A 129 10.16 1.28 -8.31
CA GLN A 129 9.74 1.02 -9.68
C GLN A 129 9.34 -0.45 -9.88
N PRO A 130 8.50 -0.74 -10.90
CA PRO A 130 8.30 -2.12 -11.35
C PRO A 130 9.63 -2.78 -11.71
N GLY A 131 9.83 -4.03 -11.30
CA GLY A 131 11.08 -4.77 -11.53
C GLY A 131 12.16 -4.53 -10.46
N GLY A 132 11.87 -3.79 -9.40
CA GLY A 132 12.74 -3.66 -8.21
C GLY A 132 13.76 -2.52 -8.26
N GLY A 133 13.79 -1.73 -9.34
CA GLY A 133 14.62 -0.51 -9.42
C GLY A 133 14.06 0.65 -8.61
N THR A 134 14.82 1.75 -8.54
CA THR A 134 14.38 3.02 -7.93
C THR A 134 14.60 4.20 -8.88
N LEU A 135 13.76 5.22 -8.73
CA LEU A 135 13.98 6.56 -9.29
C LEU A 135 14.16 7.53 -8.12
N GLU A 136 15.20 8.37 -8.19
CA GLU A 136 15.62 9.18 -7.04
C GLU A 136 15.75 10.66 -7.39
N ARG A 137 15.43 11.52 -6.42
CA ARG A 137 15.62 12.97 -6.49
C ARG A 137 16.14 13.48 -5.16
N VAL A 138 17.29 14.13 -5.19
CA VAL A 138 17.91 14.75 -4.01
C VAL A 138 17.53 16.24 -3.94
N VAL A 139 17.17 16.70 -2.74
CA VAL A 139 16.86 18.09 -2.41
C VAL A 139 17.79 18.52 -1.27
N ARG A 140 18.44 19.68 -1.42
CA ARG A 140 19.29 20.28 -0.37
C ARG A 140 18.43 21.03 0.64
N VAL A 141 18.78 20.96 1.92
CA VAL A 141 18.07 21.69 2.98
C VAL A 141 18.95 22.81 3.52
N GLU A 142 18.42 24.04 3.54
CA GLU A 142 19.15 25.26 3.92
C GLU A 142 18.41 26.10 4.99
#